data_AF-A0A167K1B8-F1
#
_entry.id   AF-A0A167K1B8-F1
#
_cell.length_a   1.000
_cell.length_b   1.000
_cell.length_c   1.000
_cell.angle_alpha   90.00
_cell.angle_beta   90.00
_cell.angle_gamma   90.00
#
_symmetry.space_group_name_H-M   'P 1'
#
loop_
_entity.id
_entity.type
_entity.pdbx_description
1 polymer ?
#
loop_
_entity_poly.entity_id
_entity_poly.type
_entity_poly.pdbx_seq_one_letter_code
_entity_poly.pdbx_strand_id
1 'polypeptide(L)'
;MNVDQLLKDTGDFLCSEFSTHAIGVAEGIHEALTASKESISELVIARTNGVISEDDFAYELQREAKVFEAELLTLQVIAKATVVKMCDAAIRFILKSVNPIS
;
A
#
# COMPACT_ATOMS: atom_id res chain seq x y z
N MET A 1 15.95 5.41 -1.32
CA MET A 1 14.58 5.56 -1.86
C MET A 1 13.83 6.60 -1.03
N ASN A 2 12.99 7.43 -1.64
CA ASN A 2 12.15 8.37 -0.89
C ASN A 2 10.79 7.70 -0.60
N VAL A 3 10.51 7.43 0.68
CA VAL A 3 9.29 6.70 1.09
C VAL A 3 8.04 7.56 0.92
N ASP A 4 8.11 8.86 1.18
CA ASP A 4 6.98 9.78 0.99
C ASP A 4 6.53 9.79 -0.47
N GLN A 5 7.50 9.80 -1.39
CA GLN A 5 7.21 9.71 -2.83
C GLN A 5 6.63 8.34 -3.19
N LEU A 6 7.16 7.24 -2.64
CA LEU A 6 6.64 5.90 -2.88
C LEU A 6 5.17 5.75 -2.45
N LEU A 7 4.82 6.25 -1.25
CA LEU A 7 3.45 6.18 -0.75
C LEU A 7 2.51 7.07 -1.56
N LYS A 8 2.98 8.26 -1.97
CA LYS A 8 2.23 9.12 -2.88
C LYS A 8 1.98 8.42 -4.22
N ASP A 9 3.01 7.85 -4.83
CA ASP A 9 2.92 7.14 -6.10
C ASP A 9 2.00 5.91 -6.01
N THR A 10 2.04 5.20 -4.87
CA THR A 10 1.14 4.10 -4.57
C THR A 10 -0.31 4.57 -4.50
N GLY A 11 -0.58 5.67 -3.79
CA GLY A 11 -1.93 6.26 -3.70
C GLY A 11 -2.43 6.72 -5.06
N ASP A 12 -1.61 7.46 -5.81
CA ASP A 12 -1.96 7.94 -7.15
C ASP A 12 -2.25 6.78 -8.12
N PHE A 13 -1.46 5.71 -8.05
CA PHE A 13 -1.68 4.47 -8.80
C PHE A 13 -3.03 3.84 -8.45
N LEU A 14 -3.32 3.63 -7.17
CA LEU A 14 -4.60 3.04 -6.73
C LEU A 14 -5.80 3.93 -7.11
N CYS A 15 -5.68 5.25 -6.98
CA CYS A 15 -6.72 6.17 -7.42
C CYS A 15 -6.98 6.00 -8.92
N SER A 16 -5.92 5.96 -9.74
CA SER A 16 -6.06 5.77 -11.19
C SER A 16 -6.76 4.45 -11.56
N GLU A 17 -6.52 3.38 -10.79
CA GLU A 17 -7.06 2.05 -11.07
C GLU A 17 -8.48 1.85 -10.49
N PHE A 18 -8.80 2.47 -9.35
CA PHE A 18 -10.00 2.13 -8.55
C PHE A 18 -10.96 3.30 -8.26
N SER A 19 -10.56 4.58 -8.44
CA SER A 19 -11.39 5.73 -8.05
C SER A 19 -12.26 6.31 -9.16
N THR A 20 -12.27 5.71 -10.36
CA THR A 20 -12.93 6.27 -11.56
C THR A 20 -14.45 6.46 -11.43
N HIS A 21 -15.10 5.86 -10.42
CA HIS A 21 -16.56 5.84 -10.31
C HIS A 21 -17.12 6.10 -8.91
N ALA A 22 -16.29 6.45 -7.91
CA ALA A 22 -16.74 6.55 -6.53
C ALA A 22 -16.10 7.75 -5.79
N ILE A 23 -16.93 8.76 -5.52
CA ILE A 23 -16.58 9.94 -4.72
C ILE A 23 -16.22 9.49 -3.30
N GLY A 24 -15.07 9.92 -2.77
CA GLY A 24 -14.58 9.56 -1.43
C GLY A 24 -13.62 8.37 -1.39
N VAL A 25 -13.49 7.60 -2.48
CA VAL A 25 -12.52 6.49 -2.56
C VAL A 25 -11.08 6.99 -2.59
N ALA A 26 -10.82 8.04 -3.36
CA ALA A 26 -9.48 8.61 -3.49
C ALA A 26 -8.96 9.17 -2.14
N GLU A 27 -9.78 9.94 -1.43
CA GLU A 27 -9.44 10.45 -0.09
C GLU A 27 -9.18 9.30 0.88
N GLY A 28 -10.07 8.32 0.92
CA GLY A 28 -9.93 7.16 1.79
C GLY A 28 -8.68 6.31 1.52
N ILE A 29 -8.25 6.20 0.26
CA ILE A 29 -6.98 5.55 -0.10
C ILE A 29 -5.79 6.28 0.53
N HIS A 30 -5.73 7.61 0.37
CA HIS A 30 -4.62 8.39 0.88
C HIS A 30 -4.62 8.45 2.41
N GLU A 31 -5.79 8.52 3.06
CA GLU A 31 -5.91 8.45 4.52
C GLU A 31 -5.44 7.09 5.06
N ALA A 32 -5.92 5.98 4.47
CA ALA A 32 -5.51 4.65 4.90
C ALA A 32 -4.00 4.38 4.66
N LEU A 33 -3.43 4.88 3.55
CA LEU A 33 -1.98 4.82 3.32
C LEU A 33 -1.20 5.69 4.30
N THR A 34 -1.76 6.82 4.72
CA THR A 34 -1.16 7.69 5.74
C THR A 34 -1.17 7.01 7.10
N ALA A 35 -2.23 6.28 7.44
CA ALA A 35 -2.31 5.49 8.68
C ALA A 35 -1.24 4.38 8.71
N SER A 36 -1.01 3.69 7.59
CA SER A 36 0.05 2.69 7.43
C SER A 36 1.42 3.26 7.05
N LYS A 37 1.60 4.58 7.06
CA LYS A 37 2.84 5.21 6.56
C LYS A 37 4.05 4.79 7.39
N GLU A 38 3.95 4.87 8.71
CA GLU A 38 5.07 4.63 9.61
C GLU A 38 5.59 3.19 9.48
N SER A 39 4.67 2.22 9.56
CA SER A 39 4.96 0.79 9.39
C SER A 39 5.55 0.46 8.01
N ILE A 40 4.95 0.96 6.93
CA ILE A 40 5.49 0.74 5.57
C ILE A 40 6.87 1.39 5.44
N SER A 41 7.09 2.55 6.05
CA SER A 41 8.39 3.23 6.01
C SER A 41 9.48 2.42 6.68
N GLU A 42 9.20 1.87 7.86
CA GLU A 42 10.15 1.01 8.58
C GLU A 42 10.52 -0.23 7.76
N LEU A 43 9.52 -0.91 7.17
CA LEU A 43 9.75 -2.09 6.33
C LEU A 43 10.59 -1.77 5.09
N VAL A 44 10.26 -0.67 4.41
CA VAL A 44 10.99 -0.20 3.24
C VAL A 44 12.44 0.12 3.60
N ILE A 45 12.66 0.87 4.68
CA ILE A 45 14.01 1.23 5.13
C ILE A 45 14.80 -0.03 5.49
N ALA A 46 14.22 -0.94 6.28
CA ALA A 46 14.84 -2.20 6.66
C ALA A 46 15.25 -3.02 5.43
N ARG A 47 14.37 -3.14 4.42
CA ARG A 47 14.67 -3.83 3.17
C ARG A 47 15.79 -3.15 2.39
N THR A 48 15.71 -1.84 2.18
CA THR A 48 16.72 -1.09 1.41
C THR A 48 18.11 -1.10 2.06
N ASN A 49 18.16 -1.21 3.39
CA ASN A 49 19.41 -1.34 4.15
C ASN A 49 19.90 -2.79 4.27
N GLY A 50 19.18 -3.77 3.71
CA GLY A 50 19.53 -5.19 3.79
C GLY A 50 19.35 -5.82 5.17
N VAL A 51 18.57 -5.19 6.05
CA VAL A 51 18.26 -5.71 7.40
C VAL A 51 17.30 -6.91 7.31
N ILE A 52 16.41 -6.90 6.33
CA ILE A 52 15.47 -8.00 6.05
C ILE A 52 15.62 -8.48 4.60
N SER A 53 15.37 -9.76 4.39
CA SER A 53 15.37 -10.36 3.05
C SER A 53 14.18 -9.87 2.22
N GLU A 54 14.17 -10.21 0.92
CA GLU A 54 13.02 -9.94 0.06
C GLU A 54 11.78 -10.73 0.51
N ASP A 55 11.97 -11.99 0.89
CA ASP A 55 10.89 -12.85 1.37
C ASP A 55 10.30 -12.32 2.68
N ASP A 56 11.16 -11.89 3.62
CA ASP A 56 10.72 -11.28 4.88
C ASP A 56 9.99 -9.96 4.62
N PHE A 57 10.49 -9.11 3.71
CA PHE A 57 9.82 -7.88 3.34
C PHE A 57 8.45 -8.14 2.73
N ALA A 58 8.33 -9.10 1.82
CA ALA A 58 7.05 -9.47 1.22
C ALA A 58 6.06 -10.01 2.25
N TYR A 59 6.53 -10.83 3.18
CA TYR A 59 5.72 -11.35 4.29
C TYR A 59 5.21 -10.23 5.20
N GLU A 60 6.08 -9.34 5.65
CA GLU A 60 5.69 -8.24 6.53
C GLU A 60 4.79 -7.21 5.83
N LEU A 61 5.03 -6.95 4.54
CA LEU A 61 4.18 -6.07 3.75
C LEU A 61 2.78 -6.67 3.53
N GLN A 62 2.66 -8.00 3.39
CA GLN A 62 1.35 -8.67 3.38
C GLN A 62 0.63 -8.54 4.72
N ARG A 63 1.36 -8.59 5.84
CA ARG A 63 0.79 -8.36 7.18
C ARG A 63 0.25 -6.93 7.28
N GLU A 64 1.02 -5.95 6.82
CA GLU A 64 0.61 -4.55 6.83
C GLU A 64 -0.58 -4.28 5.90
N ALA A 65 -0.67 -4.98 4.77
CA ALA A 65 -1.83 -4.88 3.88
C ALA A 65 -3.14 -5.31 4.55
N LYS A 66 -3.11 -6.13 5.61
CA LYS A 66 -4.30 -6.45 6.41
C LYS A 66 -4.76 -5.30 7.30
N VAL A 67 -3.82 -4.48 7.77
CA VAL A 67 -4.14 -3.23 8.47
C VAL A 67 -4.78 -2.26 7.48
N PHE A 68 -4.14 -2.07 6.32
CA PHE A 68 -4.67 -1.24 5.24
C PHE A 68 -6.07 -1.69 4.74
N GLU A 69 -6.30 -3.01 4.61
CA GLU A 69 -7.62 -3.58 4.28
C GLU A 69 -8.68 -3.17 5.32
N ALA A 70 -8.33 -3.25 6.61
CA ALA A 70 -9.25 -2.88 7.69
C ALA A 70 -9.60 -1.39 7.64
N GLU A 71 -8.60 -0.51 7.47
CA GLU A 71 -8.80 0.94 7.35
C GLU A 71 -9.74 1.28 6.19
N LEU A 72 -9.50 0.72 5.00
CA LEU A 72 -10.35 0.94 3.83
C LEU A 72 -11.79 0.43 4.00
N LEU A 73 -11.98 -0.68 4.71
CA LEU A 73 -13.32 -1.22 4.99
C LEU A 73 -14.13 -0.30 5.92
N THR A 74 -13.48 0.46 6.81
CA THR A 74 -14.17 1.40 7.71
C THR A 74 -14.87 2.52 6.96
N LEU A 75 -14.41 2.85 5.76
CA LEU A 75 -14.97 3.90 4.93
C LEU A 75 -16.38 3.56 4.44
N GLN A 76 -16.74 2.27 4.36
CA GLN A 76 -18.05 1.76 3.88
C GLN A 76 -18.50 2.26 2.49
N VAL A 77 -17.61 2.91 1.74
CA VAL A 77 -17.87 3.46 0.40
C VAL A 77 -17.50 2.49 -0.73
N ILE A 78 -16.86 1.36 -0.41
CA ILE A 78 -16.33 0.40 -1.38
C ILE A 78 -16.70 -1.03 -0.97
N ALA A 79 -17.08 -1.86 -1.96
CA ALA A 79 -17.29 -3.28 -1.72
C ALA A 79 -15.99 -3.98 -1.28
N LYS A 80 -16.05 -4.88 -0.29
CA LYS A 80 -14.90 -5.62 0.22
C LYS A 80 -14.05 -6.27 -0.86
N ALA A 81 -14.67 -6.84 -1.90
CA ALA A 81 -13.95 -7.46 -3.02
C ALA A 81 -13.04 -6.48 -3.76
N THR A 82 -13.42 -5.20 -3.85
CA THR A 82 -12.60 -4.13 -4.43
C THR A 82 -11.49 -3.73 -3.46
N VAL A 83 -11.77 -3.63 -2.15
CA VAL A 83 -10.74 -3.36 -1.14
C VAL A 83 -9.61 -4.40 -1.19
N VAL A 84 -9.94 -5.69 -1.25
CA VAL A 84 -8.93 -6.76 -1.37
C VAL A 84 -8.05 -6.57 -2.61
N LYS A 85 -8.64 -6.23 -3.75
CA LYS A 85 -7.90 -5.95 -4.99
C LYS A 85 -6.98 -4.73 -4.85
N MET A 86 -7.43 -3.70 -4.15
CA MET A 86 -6.63 -2.50 -3.88
C MET A 86 -5.43 -2.83 -3.01
N CYS A 87 -5.60 -3.63 -1.95
CA CYS A 87 -4.50 -4.09 -1.11
C CYS A 87 -3.48 -4.91 -1.93
N ASP A 88 -3.94 -5.85 -2.75
CA ASP A 88 -3.06 -6.66 -3.61
C ASP A 88 -2.32 -5.80 -4.65
N ALA A 89 -2.97 -4.77 -5.19
CA ALA A 89 -2.35 -3.83 -6.11
C ALA A 89 -1.29 -2.97 -5.41
N ALA A 90 -1.58 -2.47 -4.20
CA ALA A 90 -0.66 -1.69 -3.38
C ALA A 90 0.61 -2.47 -3.04
N ILE A 91 0.46 -3.71 -2.56
CA ILE A 91 1.59 -4.60 -2.25
C ILE A 91 2.47 -4.80 -3.47
N ARG A 92 1.87 -5.17 -4.61
CA ARG A 92 2.63 -5.41 -5.85
C ARG A 92 3.37 -4.17 -6.32
N PHE A 93 2.76 -3.00 -6.21
CA PHE A 93 3.40 -1.74 -6.59
C PHE A 93 4.60 -1.43 -5.69
N ILE A 94 4.45 -1.57 -4.37
CA ILE A 94 5.52 -1.33 -3.39
C ILE A 94 6.65 -2.35 -3.58
N LEU A 95 6.35 -3.65 -3.69
CA LEU A 95 7.34 -4.70 -3.93
C LEU A 95 8.17 -4.42 -5.17
N LYS A 96 7.51 -4.10 -6.29
CA LYS A 96 8.19 -3.79 -7.55
C LYS A 96 9.04 -2.53 -7.46
N SER A 97 8.59 -1.53 -6.73
CA SER A 97 9.31 -0.26 -6.55
C SER A 97 10.55 -0.42 -5.67
N VAL A 98 10.49 -1.30 -4.66
CA VAL A 98 11.59 -1.56 -3.73
C VAL A 98 12.59 -2.58 -4.30
N ASN A 99 12.11 -3.58 -5.06
CA ASN A 99 12.89 -4.60 -5.73
C ASN A 99 12.76 -4.48 -7.27
N PRO A 100 13.31 -3.42 -7.90
CA PRO A 100 13.13 -3.19 -9.34
C PRO A 100 13.90 -4.18 -10.24
N ILE A 101 14.69 -5.09 -9.64
CA ILE A 101 15.51 -6.08 -10.34
C ILE A 101 15.35 -7.44 -9.65
N SER A 102 14.34 -8.19 -10.08
CA SER A 102 14.26 -9.65 -9.96
C SER A 102 13.90 -10.22 -11.33
#